data_AF-A0A7S0AE43-F1
#
_entry.id   AF-A0A7S0AE43-F1
#
_cell.length_a   1.000
_cell.length_b   1.000
_cell.length_c   1.000
_cell.angle_alpha   90.00
_cell.angle_beta   90.00
_cell.angle_gamma   90.00
#
_symmetry.space_group_name_H-M   'P 1'
#
loop_
_entity.id
_entity.type
_entity.pdbx_description
1 polymer ?
#
loop_
_entity_poly.entity_id
_entity_poly.type
_entity_poly.pdbx_seq_one_letter_code
_entity_poly.pdbx_strand_id
1 'polypeptide(L)'
;QRSEENTYSCALYDLERGDKLPNYNESAEGTYILFPLPGKSVPLASVASDINRLVVLDCKWTKSSCKDRLELQNLPKVHLTNPPKESYFWRWHNEGPGMISTIEAIYYASLEVAEHKQSMSINQKETLIHLL
;
A
#
# COMPACT_ATOMS: atom_id res chain seq x y z
N GLN A 1 -3.36 27.48 20.54
CA GLN A 1 -3.83 26.32 19.76
C GLN A 1 -2.59 25.56 19.31
N ARG A 2 -2.34 24.38 19.88
CA ARG A 2 -1.21 23.52 19.53
C ARG A 2 -1.65 22.72 18.31
N SER A 3 -1.03 22.97 17.16
CA SER A 3 -1.24 22.16 15.96
C SER A 3 -0.92 20.70 16.31
N GLU A 4 -1.90 19.80 16.16
CA GLU A 4 -1.64 18.36 16.21
C GLU A 4 -0.67 18.04 15.07
N GLU A 5 0.56 17.64 15.42
CA GLU A 5 1.51 17.12 14.44
C GLU A 5 0.94 15.82 13.88
N ASN A 6 0.56 15.83 12.59
CA ASN A 6 0.24 14.62 11.86
C ASN A 6 1.44 13.68 11.93
N THR A 7 1.36 12.71 12.83
CA THR A 7 2.43 11.75 13.07
C THR A 7 2.27 10.60 12.09
N TYR A 8 3.02 10.64 11.00
CA TYR A 8 3.12 9.50 10.08
C TYR A 8 3.92 8.38 10.76
N SER A 9 3.40 7.15 10.73
CA SER A 9 4.09 5.98 11.27
C SER A 9 4.09 4.84 10.28
N CYS A 10 5.20 4.11 10.23
CA CYS A 10 5.35 2.89 9.47
C CYS A 10 5.71 1.75 10.43
N ALA A 11 5.09 0.59 10.26
CA ALA A 11 5.37 -0.61 11.06
C ALA A 11 5.63 -1.78 10.13
N LEU A 12 6.70 -2.53 10.39
CA LEU A 12 7.07 -3.75 9.69
C LEU A 12 6.79 -4.94 10.60
N TYR A 13 6.11 -5.96 10.05
CA TYR A 13 5.81 -7.20 10.75
C TYR A 13 6.42 -8.37 9.98
N ASP A 14 7.36 -9.08 10.59
CA ASP A 14 7.99 -10.26 10.03
C ASP A 14 7.20 -11.52 10.41
N LEU A 15 6.41 -12.00 9.46
CA LEU A 15 5.55 -13.17 9.66
C LEU A 15 6.32 -14.50 9.70
N GLU A 16 7.54 -14.54 9.17
CA GLU A 16 8.39 -15.73 9.28
C GLU A 16 9.02 -15.83 10.67
N ARG A 17 9.30 -14.69 11.29
CA ARG A 17 9.72 -14.60 12.70
C ARG A 17 8.57 -14.88 13.69
N GLY A 18 7.33 -14.89 13.21
CA GLY A 18 6.13 -15.11 14.04
C GLY A 18 5.59 -13.83 14.67
N ASP A 19 5.89 -12.66 14.10
CA ASP A 19 5.27 -11.41 14.53
C ASP A 19 3.74 -11.50 14.37
N LYS A 20 3.03 -10.96 15.36
CA LYS A 20 1.56 -10.90 15.33
C LYS A 20 1.12 -9.64 14.58
N LEU A 21 0.26 -9.81 13.58
CA LEU A 21 -0.40 -8.69 12.93
C LEU A 21 -1.34 -7.98 13.92
N PRO A 22 -1.50 -6.65 13.81
CA PRO A 22 -2.48 -5.93 14.59
C PRO A 22 -3.90 -6.36 14.18
N ASN A 23 -4.84 -6.30 15.12
CA ASN A 23 -6.24 -6.51 14.82
C ASN A 23 -6.82 -5.26 14.15
N TYR A 24 -7.10 -5.34 12.86
CA TYR A 24 -7.62 -4.21 12.09
C TYR A 24 -9.12 -3.98 12.25
N ASN A 25 -9.87 -4.78 13.01
CA ASN A 25 -11.32 -4.64 13.14
C ASN A 25 -11.76 -3.28 13.69
N GLU A 26 -11.01 -2.73 14.65
CA GLU A 26 -11.29 -1.42 15.27
C GLU A 26 -10.83 -0.24 14.40
N SER A 27 -9.91 -0.49 13.46
CA SER A 27 -9.36 0.51 12.54
C SER A 27 -9.72 0.21 11.08
N ALA A 28 -10.79 -0.54 10.83
CA ALA A 28 -11.11 -1.04 9.49
C ALA A 28 -11.47 0.11 8.54
N GLU A 29 -12.09 1.17 9.08
CA GLU A 29 -12.38 2.38 8.31
C GLU A 29 -11.09 3.07 7.87
N GLY A 30 -10.98 3.31 6.57
CA GLY A 30 -9.78 3.88 5.97
C GLY A 30 -8.54 2.99 5.94
N THR A 31 -8.66 1.70 6.31
CA THR A 31 -7.57 0.71 6.17
C THR A 31 -7.79 -0.17 4.94
N TYR A 32 -6.83 -0.15 4.03
CA TYR A 32 -6.87 -0.93 2.79
C TYR A 32 -5.63 -1.79 2.65
N ILE A 33 -5.75 -2.92 1.94
CA ILE A 33 -4.61 -3.74 1.56
C ILE A 33 -4.24 -3.43 0.11
N LEU A 34 -3.00 -3.02 -0.14
CA LEU A 34 -2.44 -2.93 -1.48
C LEU A 34 -2.11 -4.34 -1.97
N PHE A 35 -3.04 -4.93 -2.71
CA PHE A 35 -2.90 -6.28 -3.24
C PHE A 35 -3.76 -6.44 -4.51
N PRO A 36 -3.13 -6.57 -5.70
CA PRO A 36 -3.86 -6.75 -6.95
C PRO A 36 -4.49 -8.14 -6.99
N LEU A 37 -5.80 -8.18 -6.76
CA LEU A 37 -6.58 -9.42 -6.76
C LEU A 37 -7.69 -9.31 -7.82
N PRO A 38 -7.53 -9.97 -8.98
CA PRO A 38 -8.48 -9.87 -10.08
C PRO A 38 -9.93 -10.10 -9.63
N GLY A 39 -10.81 -9.17 -10.01
CA GLY A 39 -12.24 -9.20 -9.69
C GLY A 39 -12.61 -8.92 -8.22
N LYS A 40 -11.64 -8.65 -7.34
CA LYS A 40 -11.89 -8.35 -5.91
C LYS A 40 -11.27 -7.03 -5.45
N SER A 41 -10.11 -6.65 -5.98
CA SER A 41 -9.49 -5.36 -5.68
C SER A 41 -10.08 -4.25 -6.54
N VAL A 42 -10.24 -3.06 -5.97
CA VAL A 42 -10.67 -1.84 -6.70
C VAL A 42 -9.49 -0.90 -7.00
N PRO A 43 -9.58 -0.01 -7.99
CA PRO A 43 -8.50 0.94 -8.27
C PRO A 43 -8.24 1.86 -7.07
N LEU A 44 -6.98 2.10 -6.73
CA LEU A 44 -6.56 2.88 -5.57
C LEU A 44 -7.13 4.31 -5.60
N ALA A 45 -7.13 4.96 -6.76
CA ALA A 45 -7.70 6.29 -7.00
C ALA A 45 -9.19 6.38 -6.60
N SER A 46 -9.95 5.28 -6.72
CA SER A 46 -11.38 5.29 -6.39
C SER A 46 -11.67 5.43 -4.89
N VAL A 47 -10.68 5.20 -4.03
CA VAL A 47 -10.80 5.25 -2.57
C VAL A 47 -9.71 6.12 -1.92
N ALA A 48 -8.89 6.81 -2.71
CA ALA A 48 -7.67 7.48 -2.25
C ALA A 48 -7.92 8.57 -1.18
N SER A 49 -9.08 9.25 -1.23
CA SER A 49 -9.49 10.22 -0.22
C SER A 49 -9.68 9.59 1.17
N ASP A 50 -10.09 8.33 1.20
CA ASP A 50 -10.55 7.63 2.39
C ASP A 50 -9.42 6.86 3.07
N ILE A 51 -8.25 6.74 2.41
CA ILE A 51 -7.11 5.97 2.92
C ILE A 51 -6.44 6.69 4.08
N ASN A 52 -6.52 6.08 5.25
CA ASN A 52 -5.76 6.46 6.45
C ASN A 52 -4.57 5.53 6.68
N ARG A 53 -4.71 4.26 6.27
CA ARG A 53 -3.69 3.22 6.42
C ARG A 53 -3.67 2.33 5.18
N LEU A 54 -2.47 2.11 4.66
CA LEU A 54 -2.23 1.14 3.61
C LEU A 54 -1.40 -0.02 4.17
N VAL A 55 -1.93 -1.23 4.07
CA VAL A 55 -1.24 -2.48 4.42
C VAL A 55 -0.65 -3.04 3.14
N VAL A 56 0.67 -3.25 3.11
CA VAL A 56 1.39 -3.78 1.96
C VAL A 56 1.91 -5.17 2.31
N LEU A 57 1.71 -6.12 1.41
CA LEU A 57 2.15 -7.50 1.59
C LEU A 57 3.42 -7.75 0.78
N ASP A 58 4.56 -7.86 1.46
CA ASP A 58 5.80 -8.27 0.82
C ASP A 58 5.79 -9.78 0.59
N CYS A 59 5.52 -10.20 -0.64
CA CYS A 59 5.44 -11.60 -1.02
C CYS A 59 5.76 -11.81 -2.49
N LYS A 60 6.06 -13.05 -2.87
CA LYS A 60 6.27 -13.41 -4.28
C LYS A 60 4.95 -13.37 -5.03
N TRP A 61 4.97 -12.90 -6.27
CA TRP A 61 3.84 -12.96 -7.20
C TRP A 61 3.24 -14.37 -7.32
N THR A 62 4.09 -15.39 -7.34
CA THR A 62 3.69 -16.81 -7.45
C THR A 62 3.25 -17.46 -6.14
N LYS A 63 3.54 -16.87 -4.97
CA LYS A 63 3.21 -17.41 -3.65
C LYS A 63 2.65 -16.31 -2.75
N SER A 64 1.33 -16.25 -2.70
CA SER A 64 0.58 -15.26 -1.91
C SER A 64 -0.10 -15.87 -0.69
N SER A 65 0.57 -16.75 0.06
CA SER A 65 0.01 -17.33 1.31
C SER A 65 -0.39 -16.26 2.34
N CYS A 66 0.21 -15.07 2.27
CA CYS A 66 -0.13 -13.93 3.10
C CYS A 66 -1.56 -13.42 2.88
N LYS A 67 -2.18 -13.66 1.71
CA LYS A 67 -3.54 -13.17 1.41
C LYS A 67 -4.65 -13.93 2.15
N ASP A 68 -4.35 -15.16 2.57
CA ASP A 68 -5.34 -16.08 3.17
C ASP A 68 -5.37 -15.95 4.71
N ARG A 69 -4.56 -15.05 5.28
CA ARG A 69 -4.50 -14.74 6.71
C ARG A 69 -5.84 -14.18 7.21
N LEU A 70 -6.42 -14.80 8.23
CA LEU A 70 -7.73 -14.43 8.78
C LEU A 70 -7.80 -12.95 9.17
N GLU A 71 -6.70 -12.41 9.69
CA GLU A 71 -6.54 -11.02 10.12
C GLU A 71 -6.67 -10.01 8.97
N LEU A 72 -6.51 -10.46 7.72
CA LEU A 72 -6.50 -9.63 6.52
C LEU A 72 -7.69 -9.91 5.58
N GLN A 73 -8.47 -10.97 5.84
CA GLN A 73 -9.51 -11.44 4.92
C GLN A 73 -10.58 -10.38 4.66
N ASN A 74 -11.01 -9.68 5.71
CA ASN A 74 -12.12 -8.72 5.66
C ASN A 74 -11.71 -7.31 5.19
N LEU A 75 -10.41 -7.03 5.09
CA LEU A 75 -9.97 -5.71 4.65
C LEU A 75 -10.19 -5.53 3.14
N PRO A 76 -10.69 -4.35 2.71
CA PRO A 76 -10.85 -4.02 1.31
C PRO A 76 -9.48 -4.02 0.63
N LYS A 77 -9.46 -4.51 -0.61
CA LYS A 77 -8.24 -4.67 -1.41
C LYS A 77 -8.22 -3.63 -2.50
N VAL A 78 -7.06 -3.02 -2.70
CA VAL A 78 -6.83 -2.02 -3.74
C VAL A 78 -5.66 -2.42 -4.61
N HIS A 79 -5.65 -1.92 -5.83
CA HIS A 79 -4.53 -2.04 -6.77
C HIS A 79 -4.20 -0.66 -7.34
N LEU A 80 -2.95 -0.45 -7.75
CA LEU A 80 -2.56 0.76 -8.47
C LEU A 80 -3.49 0.96 -9.67
N THR A 81 -3.97 2.18 -9.88
CA THR A 81 -4.87 2.44 -11.01
C THR A 81 -4.11 2.31 -12.33
N ASN A 82 -2.88 2.79 -12.36
CA ASN A 82 -2.01 2.73 -13.53
C ASN A 82 -0.62 2.19 -13.13
N PRO A 83 -0.47 0.87 -12.87
CA PRO A 83 0.83 0.30 -12.57
C PRO A 83 1.76 0.44 -13.78
N PRO A 84 3.07 0.67 -13.58
CA PRO A 84 4.01 0.68 -14.69
C PRO A 84 4.04 -0.71 -15.34
N LYS A 85 4.26 -0.75 -16.65
CA LYS A 85 4.29 -2.02 -17.40
C LYS A 85 5.49 -2.88 -17.03
N GLU A 86 6.61 -2.24 -16.71
CA GLU A 86 7.86 -2.89 -16.36
C GLU A 86 8.28 -2.41 -14.98
N SER A 87 8.92 -3.28 -14.21
CA SER A 87 9.64 -2.87 -13.00
C SER A 87 11.05 -2.44 -13.37
N TYR A 88 11.49 -1.34 -12.78
CA TYR A 88 12.85 -0.83 -12.90
C TYR A 88 13.77 -1.33 -11.78
N PHE A 89 13.24 -2.09 -10.82
CA PHE A 89 14.04 -2.67 -9.74
C PHE A 89 14.73 -3.97 -10.20
N TRP A 90 16.07 -3.92 -10.27
CA TRP A 90 16.93 -4.88 -10.98
C TRP A 90 16.98 -6.31 -10.43
N ARG A 91 16.41 -6.56 -9.25
CA ARG A 91 16.31 -7.90 -8.65
C ARG A 91 14.87 -8.39 -8.74
N TRP A 92 14.65 -9.45 -9.53
CA TRP A 92 13.47 -10.33 -9.50
C TRP A 92 12.14 -9.89 -10.16
N HIS A 93 12.10 -8.97 -11.12
CA HIS A 93 10.84 -8.72 -11.87
C HIS A 93 10.91 -9.17 -13.33
N ASN A 94 10.67 -10.46 -13.55
CA ASN A 94 10.31 -11.03 -14.85
C ASN A 94 8.98 -11.80 -14.80
N GLU A 95 8.19 -11.62 -13.74
CA GLU A 95 6.93 -12.36 -13.56
C GLU A 95 5.86 -11.95 -14.58
N GLY A 96 5.92 -10.70 -15.08
CA GLY A 96 5.13 -10.25 -16.22
C GLY A 96 4.80 -8.76 -16.20
N PRO A 97 4.09 -8.26 -17.22
CA PRO A 97 3.68 -6.86 -17.29
C PRO A 97 2.85 -6.44 -16.06
N GLY A 98 3.17 -5.29 -15.47
CA GLY A 98 2.47 -4.78 -14.29
C GLY A 98 2.88 -5.43 -12.97
N MET A 99 3.83 -6.38 -12.99
CA MET A 99 4.35 -7.02 -11.79
C MET A 99 5.59 -6.30 -11.29
N ILE A 100 5.38 -5.44 -10.31
CA ILE A 100 6.40 -4.55 -9.74
C ILE A 100 6.92 -5.05 -8.40
N SER A 101 8.03 -4.45 -7.94
CA SER A 101 8.56 -4.66 -6.60
C SER A 101 7.64 -4.09 -5.52
N THR A 102 7.77 -4.61 -4.29
CA THR A 102 7.08 -4.04 -3.13
C THR A 102 7.44 -2.56 -2.91
N ILE A 103 8.70 -2.17 -3.18
CA ILE A 103 9.14 -0.77 -3.03
C ILE A 103 8.53 0.14 -4.10
N GLU A 104 8.44 -0.31 -5.36
CA GLU A 104 7.74 0.42 -6.41
C GLU A 104 6.25 0.51 -6.10
N ALA A 105 5.64 -0.57 -5.60
CA ALA A 105 4.23 -0.56 -5.21
C ALA A 105 3.95 0.48 -4.13
N ILE A 106 4.80 0.57 -3.11
CA ILE A 106 4.73 1.60 -2.06
C ILE A 106 4.88 3.00 -2.67
N TYR A 107 5.88 3.19 -3.54
CA TYR A 107 6.15 4.47 -4.19
C TYR A 107 4.95 4.97 -5.00
N TYR A 108 4.47 4.16 -5.95
CA TYR A 108 3.35 4.54 -6.82
C TYR A 108 2.04 4.71 -6.05
N ALA A 109 1.80 3.88 -5.03
CA ALA A 109 0.61 4.03 -4.19
C ALA A 109 0.65 5.34 -3.39
N SER A 110 1.82 5.70 -2.85
CA SER A 110 2.01 6.94 -2.11
C SER A 110 1.77 8.17 -3.00
N LEU A 111 2.30 8.14 -4.22
CA LEU A 111 2.09 9.18 -5.22
C LEU A 111 0.60 9.34 -5.57
N GLU A 112 -0.05 8.24 -5.92
CA GLU A 112 -1.47 8.24 -6.33
C GLU A 112 -2.38 8.74 -5.19
N VAL A 113 -2.13 8.33 -3.95
CA VAL A 113 -2.88 8.84 -2.78
C VAL A 113 -2.65 10.33 -2.56
N ALA A 114 -1.41 10.81 -2.69
CA ALA A 114 -1.07 12.22 -2.50
C ALA A 114 -1.67 13.14 -3.56
N GLU A 115 -1.79 12.67 -4.80
CA GLU A 115 -2.45 13.40 -5.89
C GLU A 115 -3.94 13.62 -5.61
N HIS A 116 -4.61 12.63 -5.03
CA HIS A 116 -6.06 12.64 -4.81
C HIS A 116 -6.46 13.29 -3.47
N LYS A 117 -5.56 13.31 -2.48
CA LYS A 117 -5.78 14.08 -1.24
C LYS A 117 -5.57 15.57 -1.51
N GLN A 118 -6.67 16.26 -1.86
CA GLN A 118 -6.73 17.72 -2.07
C GLN A 118 -6.21 18.55 -0.88
N SER A 119 -6.03 17.94 0.30
CA SER A 119 -5.57 18.58 1.53
C SER A 119 -4.04 18.62 1.70
N MET A 120 -3.25 18.00 0.81
CA MET A 120 -1.79 18.03 0.95
C MET A 120 -1.22 19.32 0.35
N SER A 121 -0.54 20.12 1.20
CA SER A 121 0.20 21.29 0.73
C SER A 121 1.31 20.87 -0.24
N ILE A 122 1.76 21.79 -1.10
CA ILE A 122 2.86 21.52 -2.06
C ILE A 122 4.09 20.93 -1.33
N ASN A 123 4.46 21.48 -0.17
CA ASN A 123 5.55 20.96 0.65
C ASN A 123 5.31 19.52 1.15
N GLN A 124 4.08 19.13 1.46
CA GLN A 124 3.75 17.75 1.87
C GLN A 124 3.79 16.77 0.69
N LYS A 125 3.51 17.25 -0.52
CA LYS A 125 3.68 16.47 -1.76
C LYS A 125 5.16 16.27 -2.08
N GLU A 126 5.99 17.28 -1.85
CA GLU A 126 7.45 17.23 -2.04
C GLU A 126 8.16 16.34 -1.00
N THR A 127 7.73 16.33 0.26
CA THR A 127 8.36 15.50 1.31
C THR A 127 8.02 14.01 1.21
N LEU A 128 6.96 13.63 0.48
CA LEU A 128 6.68 12.22 0.16
C LEU A 128 7.73 11.62 -0.79
N ILE A 129 8.49 12.46 -1.51
CA ILE A 129 9.48 12.03 -2.50
C ILE A 129 10.86 12.59 -2.11
N HIS A 130 11.36 12.17 -0.95
CA HIS A 130 12.80 12.02 -0.74
C HIS A 130 13.14 10.53 -0.76
N LEU A 131 13.09 9.93 -1.95
CA LEU A 131 13.63 8.61 -2.22
C LEU A 131 14.83 8.77 -3.16
N LEU A 132 16.03 8.65 -2.59
CA LEU A 132 17.28 8.37 -3.31
C LEU A 132 17.47 6.85 -3.37
#